data_AF-A0A2T3AMQ4-F1
#
_entry.id   AF-A0A2T3AMQ4-F1
#
_cell.length_a   1.000
_cell.length_b   1.000
_cell.length_c   1.000
_cell.angle_alpha   90.00
_cell.angle_beta   90.00
_cell.angle_gamma   90.00
#
_symmetry.space_group_name_H-M   'P 1'
#
loop_
_entity.id
_entity.type
_entity.pdbx_description
1 polymer ?
#
loop_
_entity_poly.entity_id
_entity_poly.type
_entity_poly.pdbx_seq_one_letter_code
_entity_poly.pdbx_strand_id
1 'polypeptide(L)'
;MVLISFTSLVALGFLPSGVVAIYHYGNNSAPCDSPLFCFGPVLHDVQMGQPRVFDDSKTFVDMPTRFPLKKVQDAYEQLPVPLRNNTLLQRFLKDHFVPAGSELVELADWSLTTNASFISSIKNPIIEEFVQKTVGKWANLTRIFNESVICDQCEGSFVPIKRPFVIAGGRFREPYCWDSYWILQGLLRTGGSFTQISRNQIENLLDNVEDYGFVPNGGRKYYLHRS
;
A
#
# COMPACT_ATOMS: atom_id res chain seq x y z
N MET A 1 31.92 -54.13 -10.49
CA MET A 1 32.11 -53.08 -9.47
C MET A 1 31.45 -51.82 -10.00
N VAL A 2 30.54 -51.25 -9.22
CA VAL A 2 29.51 -50.28 -9.65
C VAL A 2 30.13 -48.96 -10.15
N LEU A 3 29.78 -48.54 -11.37
CA LEU A 3 30.05 -47.21 -11.91
C LEU A 3 28.98 -46.24 -11.35
N ILE A 4 29.38 -45.38 -10.41
CA ILE A 4 28.55 -44.31 -9.87
C ILE A 4 28.61 -43.14 -10.85
N SER A 5 27.50 -42.90 -11.56
CA SER A 5 27.31 -41.71 -12.40
C SER A 5 27.01 -40.51 -11.50
N PHE A 6 27.92 -39.54 -11.45
CA PHE A 6 27.65 -38.23 -10.84
C PHE A 6 26.92 -37.36 -11.85
N THR A 7 25.59 -37.36 -11.81
CA THR A 7 24.80 -36.31 -12.45
C THR A 7 24.86 -35.06 -11.56
N SER A 8 25.67 -34.08 -11.97
CA SER A 8 25.64 -32.73 -11.40
C SER A 8 24.25 -32.14 -11.63
N LEU A 9 23.42 -32.05 -10.58
CA LEU A 9 22.28 -31.15 -10.58
C LEU A 9 22.83 -29.72 -10.58
N VAL A 10 22.75 -29.06 -11.73
CA VAL A 10 22.85 -27.60 -11.80
C VAL A 10 21.63 -27.06 -11.07
N ALA A 11 21.83 -26.61 -9.82
CA ALA A 11 20.86 -25.78 -9.15
C ALA A 11 20.75 -24.48 -9.97
N LEU A 12 19.66 -24.35 -10.74
CA LEU A 12 19.21 -23.06 -11.27
C LEU A 12 18.95 -22.18 -10.05
N GLY A 13 19.95 -21.37 -9.69
CA GLY A 13 19.77 -20.32 -8.71
C GLY A 13 18.63 -19.43 -9.18
N PHE A 14 17.60 -19.30 -8.34
CA PHE A 14 16.64 -18.20 -8.48
C PHE A 14 17.45 -16.91 -8.37
N LEU A 15 17.64 -16.22 -9.49
CA LEU A 15 18.06 -14.84 -9.48
C LEU A 15 16.94 -14.06 -8.78
N PRO A 16 17.22 -13.27 -7.72
CA PRO A 16 16.21 -12.41 -7.16
C PRO A 16 15.76 -11.45 -8.27
N SER A 17 14.47 -11.47 -8.56
CA SER A 17 13.86 -10.55 -9.51
C SER A 17 14.06 -9.12 -9.01
N GLY A 18 14.91 -8.40 -9.73
CA GLY A 18 14.76 -6.98 -10.04
C GLY A 18 14.72 -6.01 -8.87
N VAL A 19 15.85 -5.30 -8.67
CA VAL A 19 15.73 -3.88 -8.30
C VAL A 19 14.80 -3.25 -9.33
N VAL A 20 13.64 -2.76 -8.89
CA VAL A 20 12.73 -2.00 -9.77
C VAL A 20 13.55 -0.80 -10.25
N ALA A 21 13.76 -0.71 -11.56
CA ALA A 21 14.57 0.31 -12.22
C ALA A 21 13.70 1.48 -12.66
N ILE A 22 14.27 2.70 -12.67
CA ILE A 22 13.50 3.92 -12.94
C ILE A 22 12.83 3.73 -14.29
N TYR A 23 11.53 3.95 -14.33
CA TYR A 23 10.80 3.80 -15.58
C TYR A 23 11.08 5.00 -16.48
N HIS A 24 11.52 4.75 -17.71
CA HIS A 24 11.77 5.80 -18.70
C HIS A 24 10.66 5.81 -19.76
N TYR A 25 10.03 6.97 -19.95
CA TYR A 25 8.99 7.20 -20.96
C TYR A 25 9.37 8.39 -21.84
N GLY A 26 9.81 8.11 -23.06
CA GLY A 26 10.44 9.12 -23.92
C GLY A 26 11.68 9.71 -23.23
N ASN A 27 11.72 11.03 -23.11
CA ASN A 27 12.81 11.76 -22.42
C ASN A 27 12.56 11.95 -20.90
N ASN A 28 11.46 11.43 -20.36
CA ASN A 28 11.09 11.60 -18.95
C ASN A 28 11.34 10.31 -18.15
N SER A 29 11.54 10.47 -16.84
CA SER A 29 11.63 9.38 -15.87
C SER A 29 10.45 9.39 -14.91
N ALA A 30 9.96 8.22 -14.51
CA ALA A 30 8.86 8.02 -13.58
C ALA A 30 9.21 6.94 -12.54
N PRO A 31 8.58 6.97 -11.34
CA PRO A 31 8.87 6.02 -10.28
C PRO A 31 8.23 4.64 -10.50
N CYS A 32 7.43 4.44 -11.54
CA CYS A 32 6.95 3.12 -11.96
C CYS A 32 6.38 3.20 -13.39
N ASP A 33 6.03 2.05 -13.95
CA ASP A 33 5.45 1.89 -15.29
C ASP A 33 3.93 2.12 -15.35
N SER A 34 3.28 2.56 -14.26
CA SER A 34 1.85 2.86 -14.26
C SER A 34 1.52 4.21 -14.93
N PRO A 35 0.75 4.22 -16.03
CA PRO A 35 0.30 5.44 -16.71
C PRO A 35 -0.88 6.14 -16.02
N LEU A 36 -1.34 5.61 -14.88
CA LEU A 36 -2.35 6.26 -14.03
C LEU A 36 -1.75 6.82 -12.75
N PHE A 37 -0.75 6.14 -12.17
CA PHE A 37 -0.27 6.45 -10.81
C PHE A 37 1.15 7.01 -10.77
N CYS A 38 1.96 6.85 -11.83
CA CYS A 38 3.36 7.28 -11.86
C CYS A 38 3.66 8.29 -12.98
N PHE A 39 2.96 8.20 -14.11
CA PHE A 39 3.04 9.18 -15.21
C PHE A 39 1.73 9.22 -15.98
N GLY A 40 1.67 10.01 -17.05
CA GLY A 40 0.56 9.99 -18.01
C GLY A 40 -0.41 11.17 -17.87
N PRO A 41 -1.29 11.36 -18.88
CA PRO A 41 -2.16 12.53 -18.96
C PRO A 41 -3.24 12.55 -17.86
N VAL A 42 -3.77 11.38 -17.46
CA VAL A 42 -4.73 11.29 -16.36
C VAL A 42 -4.12 11.82 -15.06
N LEU A 43 -2.93 11.34 -14.70
CA LEU A 43 -2.23 11.82 -13.52
C LEU A 43 -1.93 13.31 -13.62
N HIS A 44 -1.42 13.77 -14.77
CA HIS A 44 -1.09 15.17 -14.98
C HIS A 44 -2.29 16.08 -14.77
N ASP A 45 -3.41 15.81 -15.44
CA ASP A 45 -4.61 16.65 -15.39
C ASP A 45 -5.25 16.67 -14.00
N VAL A 46 -5.25 15.53 -13.30
CA VAL A 46 -5.81 15.46 -11.94
C VAL A 46 -4.96 16.26 -10.95
N GLN A 47 -3.64 16.21 -11.07
CA GLN A 47 -2.73 16.87 -10.14
C GLN A 47 -2.51 18.35 -10.46
N MET A 48 -2.45 18.72 -11.74
CA MET A 48 -2.11 20.06 -12.19
C MET A 48 -3.33 20.89 -12.60
N GLY A 49 -4.48 20.25 -12.84
CA GLY A 49 -5.70 20.89 -13.29
C GLY A 49 -6.19 21.99 -12.34
N GLN A 50 -6.72 23.08 -12.92
CA GLN A 50 -7.31 24.19 -12.19
C GLN A 50 -8.79 24.37 -12.56
N PRO A 51 -9.69 24.54 -11.58
CA PRO A 51 -9.44 24.41 -10.14
C PRO A 51 -9.11 22.98 -9.72
N ARG A 52 -8.39 22.81 -8.60
CA ARG A 52 -7.96 21.49 -8.10
C ARG A 52 -9.13 20.53 -7.97
N VAL A 53 -8.90 19.26 -8.32
CA VAL A 53 -9.88 18.18 -8.12
C VAL A 53 -9.93 17.75 -6.65
N PHE A 54 -8.76 17.61 -6.03
CA PHE A 54 -8.59 17.21 -4.64
C PHE A 54 -7.64 18.18 -3.93
N ASP A 55 -7.86 18.41 -2.64
CA ASP A 55 -6.96 19.22 -1.81
C ASP A 55 -5.68 18.46 -1.43
N ASP A 56 -5.77 17.14 -1.31
CA ASP A 56 -4.63 16.25 -1.08
C ASP A 56 -4.28 15.49 -2.36
N SER A 57 -3.06 15.73 -2.86
CA SER A 57 -2.52 15.09 -4.07
C SER A 57 -2.44 13.57 -3.97
N LYS A 58 -2.38 13.01 -2.76
CA LYS A 58 -2.38 11.55 -2.56
C LYS A 58 -3.74 10.91 -2.78
N THR A 59 -4.83 11.69 -2.75
CA THR A 59 -6.19 11.16 -2.91
C THR A 59 -6.31 10.36 -4.20
N PHE A 60 -5.96 10.96 -5.34
CA PHE A 60 -6.09 10.30 -6.64
C PHE A 60 -5.18 9.07 -6.78
N VAL A 61 -3.92 9.18 -6.38
CA VAL A 61 -2.98 8.06 -6.53
C VAL A 61 -3.29 6.90 -5.59
N ASP A 62 -4.19 7.09 -4.61
CA ASP A 62 -4.71 6.02 -3.74
C ASP A 62 -6.06 5.48 -4.20
N MET A 63 -6.62 5.94 -5.32
CA MET A 63 -7.90 5.47 -5.86
C MET A 63 -7.67 4.33 -6.85
N PRO A 64 -8.06 3.08 -6.53
CA PRO A 64 -8.12 2.03 -7.53
C PRO A 64 -9.15 2.33 -8.62
N THR A 65 -8.96 1.74 -9.79
CA THR A 65 -9.95 1.82 -10.87
C THR A 65 -11.17 0.95 -10.57
N ARG A 66 -12.29 1.20 -11.26
CA ARG A 66 -13.49 0.33 -11.29
C ARG A 66 -13.46 -0.65 -12.47
N PHE A 67 -12.52 -0.45 -13.39
CA PHE A 67 -12.43 -1.17 -14.65
C PHE A 67 -10.97 -1.42 -15.03
N PRO A 68 -10.69 -2.37 -15.94
CA PRO A 68 -9.35 -2.58 -16.47
C PRO A 68 -8.76 -1.33 -17.11
N LEU A 69 -7.42 -1.22 -17.06
CA LEU A 69 -6.65 -0.05 -17.50
C LEU A 69 -7.14 0.52 -18.83
N LYS A 70 -7.28 -0.34 -19.85
CA LYS A 70 -7.64 0.09 -21.21
C LYS A 70 -8.99 0.79 -21.26
N LYS A 71 -10.00 0.28 -20.54
CA LYS A 71 -11.33 0.90 -20.48
C LYS A 71 -11.30 2.27 -19.82
N VAL A 72 -10.47 2.44 -18.79
CA VAL A 72 -10.27 3.73 -18.11
C VAL A 72 -9.58 4.73 -19.04
N GLN A 73 -8.56 4.29 -19.78
CA GLN A 73 -7.86 5.12 -20.77
C GLN A 73 -8.79 5.53 -21.93
N ASP A 74 -9.53 4.58 -22.50
CA ASP A 74 -10.47 4.84 -23.60
C ASP A 74 -11.57 5.84 -23.18
N ALA A 75 -12.06 5.75 -21.94
CA ALA A 75 -13.03 6.69 -21.41
C ALA A 75 -12.44 8.09 -21.17
N TYR A 76 -11.17 8.17 -20.77
CA TYR A 76 -10.45 9.44 -20.61
C TYR A 76 -10.18 10.12 -21.96
N GLU A 77 -9.80 9.35 -22.98
CA GLU A 77 -9.55 9.85 -24.34
C GLU A 77 -10.81 10.45 -25.01
N GLN A 78 -12.00 10.08 -24.53
CA GLN A 78 -13.27 10.67 -24.97
C GLN A 78 -13.58 12.03 -24.33
N LEU A 79 -12.80 12.47 -23.34
CA LEU A 79 -12.99 13.79 -22.74
C LEU A 79 -12.55 14.90 -23.72
N PRO A 80 -13.28 16.01 -23.79
CA PRO A 80 -12.90 17.12 -24.66
C PRO A 80 -11.62 17.79 -24.17
N VAL A 81 -10.61 17.87 -25.05
CA VAL A 81 -9.32 18.52 -24.79
C VAL A 81 -9.26 19.87 -25.54
N PRO A 82 -8.76 20.97 -24.92
CA PRO A 82 -8.34 21.07 -23.51
C PRO A 82 -9.54 21.09 -22.56
N LEU A 83 -9.37 20.48 -21.38
CA LEU A 83 -10.36 20.54 -20.31
C LEU A 83 -10.52 22.00 -19.87
N ARG A 84 -11.74 22.55 -20.03
CA ARG A 84 -12.03 23.95 -19.67
C ARG A 84 -12.19 24.18 -18.17
N ASN A 85 -12.57 23.13 -17.44
CA ASN A 85 -12.74 23.10 -15.99
C ASN A 85 -12.59 21.65 -15.49
N ASN A 86 -12.74 21.44 -14.18
CA ASN A 86 -12.60 20.11 -13.58
C ASN A 86 -13.89 19.28 -13.52
N THR A 87 -15.04 19.79 -13.99
CA THR A 87 -16.34 19.10 -13.82
C THR A 87 -16.39 17.76 -14.55
N LEU A 88 -15.91 17.73 -15.80
CA LEU A 88 -15.85 16.49 -16.59
C LEU A 88 -14.82 15.52 -16.02
N LEU A 89 -13.68 16.02 -15.55
CA LEU A 89 -12.65 15.20 -14.92
C LEU A 89 -13.15 14.59 -13.60
N GLN A 90 -13.85 15.35 -12.76
CA GLN A 90 -14.48 14.86 -11.54
C GLN A 90 -15.52 13.77 -11.83
N ARG A 91 -16.34 13.96 -12.88
CA ARG A 91 -17.31 12.93 -13.29
C ARG A 91 -16.60 11.68 -13.78
N PHE A 92 -15.58 11.82 -14.63
CA PHE A 92 -14.75 10.71 -15.08
C PHE A 92 -14.18 9.92 -13.90
N LEU A 93 -13.57 10.59 -12.93
CA LEU A 93 -13.03 9.95 -11.73
C LEU A 93 -14.09 9.23 -10.91
N LYS A 94 -15.25 9.87 -10.69
CA LYS A 94 -16.38 9.27 -9.97
C LYS A 94 -16.87 7.97 -10.64
N ASP A 95 -16.91 7.97 -11.97
CA ASP A 95 -17.47 6.87 -12.75
C ASP A 95 -16.47 5.72 -12.98
N HIS A 96 -15.16 6.00 -12.94
CA HIS A 96 -14.11 5.03 -13.31
C HIS A 96 -13.17 4.63 -12.18
N PHE A 97 -13.28 5.25 -11.00
CA PHE A 97 -12.43 4.95 -9.84
C PHE A 97 -13.27 4.72 -8.58
N VAL A 98 -12.76 3.91 -7.67
CA VAL A 98 -13.31 3.73 -6.32
C VAL A 98 -12.61 4.67 -5.32
N PRO A 99 -13.23 4.97 -4.16
CA PRO A 99 -12.61 5.84 -3.16
C PRO A 99 -11.21 5.38 -2.73
N ALA A 100 -10.38 6.33 -2.30
CA ALA A 100 -9.01 6.07 -1.87
C ALA A 100 -8.95 5.02 -0.76
N GLY A 101 -8.18 3.94 -0.95
CA GLY A 101 -8.03 2.86 0.02
C GLY A 101 -9.16 1.82 0.02
N SER A 102 -10.00 1.75 -1.02
CA SER A 102 -11.05 0.72 -1.13
C SER A 102 -10.52 -0.71 -1.20
N GLU A 103 -9.24 -0.89 -1.52
CA GLU A 103 -8.49 -2.15 -1.48
C GLU A 103 -8.20 -2.67 -0.06
N LEU A 104 -8.52 -1.87 0.98
CA LEU A 104 -8.19 -2.17 2.37
C LEU A 104 -9.43 -2.49 3.18
N VAL A 105 -9.36 -3.62 3.88
CA VAL A 105 -10.42 -4.11 4.75
C VAL A 105 -9.95 -4.05 6.20
N GLU A 106 -10.82 -3.56 7.08
CA GLU A 106 -10.58 -3.60 8.53
C GLU A 106 -10.77 -5.03 9.05
N LEU A 107 -9.91 -5.48 9.97
CA LEU A 107 -10.19 -6.72 10.69
C LEU A 107 -11.32 -6.46 11.67
N ALA A 108 -12.26 -7.40 11.76
CA ALA A 108 -13.34 -7.29 12.73
C ALA A 108 -12.78 -7.18 14.15
N ASP A 109 -13.13 -6.12 14.88
CA ASP A 109 -12.54 -5.77 16.18
C ASP A 109 -12.53 -6.92 17.20
N TRP A 110 -13.58 -7.73 17.23
CA TRP A 110 -13.69 -8.88 18.15
C TRP A 110 -12.64 -9.97 17.92
N SER A 111 -11.96 -9.97 16.76
CA SER A 111 -10.88 -10.90 16.45
C SER A 111 -9.51 -10.47 17.02
N LEU A 112 -9.39 -9.23 17.49
CA LEU A 112 -8.14 -8.65 17.96
C LEU A 112 -8.18 -8.42 19.47
N THR A 113 -7.41 -9.24 20.20
CA THR A 113 -7.29 -9.16 21.66
C THR A 113 -5.97 -8.50 22.05
N THR A 114 -5.98 -7.75 23.16
CA THR A 114 -4.79 -7.13 23.76
C THR A 114 -4.41 -7.86 25.05
N ASN A 115 -3.13 -7.79 25.44
CA ASN A 115 -2.64 -8.25 26.74
C ASN A 115 -1.68 -7.21 27.35
N ALA A 116 -2.12 -5.95 27.39
CA ALA A 116 -1.32 -4.81 27.83
C ALA A 116 -1.33 -4.66 29.36
N SER A 117 -1.02 -5.73 30.10
CA SER A 117 -1.08 -5.75 31.57
C SER A 117 -0.19 -4.70 32.24
N PHE A 118 0.88 -4.27 31.55
CA PHE A 118 1.79 -3.22 32.00
C PHE A 118 1.09 -1.89 32.29
N ILE A 119 -0.05 -1.60 31.66
CA ILE A 119 -0.80 -0.35 31.85
C ILE A 119 -1.14 -0.14 33.32
N SER A 120 -1.54 -1.22 34.03
CA SER A 120 -1.90 -1.17 35.45
C SER A 120 -0.74 -0.75 36.38
N SER A 121 0.50 -0.78 35.89
CA SER A 121 1.69 -0.34 36.65
C SER A 121 2.02 1.15 36.48
N ILE A 122 1.33 1.85 35.60
CA ILE A 122 1.57 3.27 35.32
C ILE A 122 0.94 4.12 36.44
N LYS A 123 1.76 4.84 37.21
CA LYS A 123 1.29 5.61 38.37
C LYS A 123 0.63 6.94 38.03
N ASN A 124 0.99 7.54 36.89
CA ASN A 124 0.45 8.84 36.49
C ASN A 124 -0.86 8.61 35.70
N PRO A 125 -2.01 9.07 36.20
CA PRO A 125 -3.31 8.78 35.58
C PRO A 125 -3.46 9.35 34.16
N ILE A 126 -2.81 10.49 33.87
CA ILE A 126 -2.84 11.09 32.53
C ILE A 126 -2.06 10.22 31.54
N ILE A 127 -0.90 9.70 31.97
CA ILE A 127 -0.08 8.80 31.14
C ILE A 127 -0.78 7.46 30.97
N GLU A 128 -1.39 6.93 32.02
CA GLU A 128 -2.17 5.69 31.96
C GLU A 128 -3.32 5.82 30.95
N GLU A 129 -4.13 6.87 31.04
CA GLU A 129 -5.23 7.13 30.11
C GLU A 129 -4.73 7.29 28.67
N PHE A 130 -3.63 8.02 28.46
CA PHE A 130 -3.01 8.17 27.14
C PHE A 130 -2.62 6.80 26.56
N VAL A 131 -1.91 5.97 27.33
CA VAL A 131 -1.47 4.64 26.87
C VAL A 131 -2.66 3.72 26.61
N GLN A 132 -3.69 3.75 27.46
CA GLN A 132 -4.93 3.01 27.23
C GLN A 132 -5.57 3.40 25.89
N LYS A 133 -5.67 4.70 25.60
CA LYS A 133 -6.20 5.19 24.32
C LYS A 133 -5.33 4.77 23.13
N THR A 134 -4.00 4.83 23.27
CA THR A 134 -3.07 4.38 22.22
C THR A 134 -3.24 2.88 21.93
N VAL A 135 -3.25 2.04 22.96
CA VAL A 135 -3.48 0.59 22.81
C VAL A 135 -4.84 0.29 22.18
N GLY A 136 -5.86 1.07 22.54
CA GLY A 136 -7.20 0.97 21.96
C GLY A 136 -7.29 1.37 20.48
N LYS A 137 -6.26 1.97 19.88
CA LYS A 137 -6.26 2.33 18.45
C LYS A 137 -5.84 1.19 17.53
N TRP A 138 -5.09 0.20 18.03
CA TRP A 138 -4.44 -0.77 17.14
C TRP A 138 -5.41 -1.58 16.29
N ALA A 139 -6.57 -1.98 16.84
CA ALA A 139 -7.58 -2.71 16.07
C ALA A 139 -8.06 -1.87 14.86
N ASN A 140 -8.47 -0.63 15.11
CA ASN A 140 -8.88 0.33 14.08
C ASN A 140 -7.73 0.72 13.13
N LEU A 141 -6.46 0.49 13.46
CA LEU A 141 -5.34 0.73 12.53
C LEU A 141 -4.86 -0.53 11.82
N THR A 142 -5.45 -1.70 12.09
CA THR A 142 -5.07 -2.95 11.42
C THR A 142 -5.86 -3.12 10.13
N ARG A 143 -5.17 -3.41 9.02
CA ARG A 143 -5.76 -3.60 7.68
C ARG A 143 -5.35 -4.94 7.08
N ILE A 144 -6.19 -5.44 6.18
CA ILE A 144 -5.89 -6.49 5.21
C ILE A 144 -6.02 -5.88 3.82
N PHE A 145 -5.06 -6.19 2.95
CA PHE A 145 -5.18 -5.90 1.54
C PHE A 145 -6.03 -6.99 0.87
N ASN A 146 -7.07 -6.59 0.15
CA ASN A 146 -7.95 -7.49 -0.58
C ASN A 146 -8.39 -6.83 -1.89
N GLU A 147 -7.64 -7.05 -2.96
CA GLU A 147 -7.94 -6.47 -4.28
C GLU A 147 -9.24 -7.02 -4.89
N SER A 148 -9.64 -8.25 -4.52
CA SER A 148 -10.84 -8.90 -5.04
C SER A 148 -12.14 -8.16 -4.66
N VAL A 149 -12.10 -7.21 -3.72
CA VAL A 149 -13.26 -6.36 -3.38
C VAL A 149 -13.49 -5.23 -4.37
N ILE A 150 -12.57 -4.97 -5.30
CA ILE A 150 -12.65 -3.86 -6.26
C ILE A 150 -13.28 -4.32 -7.58
N CYS A 151 -12.51 -5.03 -8.41
CA CYS A 151 -12.98 -5.72 -9.62
C CYS A 151 -11.90 -6.68 -10.16
N ASP A 152 -12.29 -7.57 -11.06
CA ASP A 152 -11.33 -8.40 -11.81
C ASP A 152 -10.52 -7.53 -12.78
N GLN A 153 -9.19 -7.66 -12.74
CA GLN A 153 -8.22 -6.89 -13.56
C GLN A 153 -8.28 -5.36 -13.38
N CYS A 154 -8.77 -4.88 -12.24
CA CYS A 154 -8.65 -3.47 -11.86
C CYS A 154 -7.19 -3.09 -11.62
N GLU A 155 -6.88 -1.81 -11.79
CA GLU A 155 -5.56 -1.26 -11.48
C GLU A 155 -5.60 -0.51 -10.15
N GLY A 156 -4.65 -0.81 -9.29
CA GLY A 156 -4.37 -0.06 -8.07
C GLY A 156 -2.91 0.39 -8.02
N SER A 157 -2.66 1.39 -7.18
CA SER A 157 -1.29 1.74 -6.80
C SER A 157 -0.77 0.93 -5.62
N PHE A 158 -1.64 0.22 -4.88
CA PHE A 158 -1.22 -0.58 -3.73
C PHE A 158 -0.35 -1.75 -4.21
N VAL A 159 0.77 -1.97 -3.54
CA VAL A 159 1.62 -3.14 -3.78
C VAL A 159 1.03 -4.32 -3.00
N PRO A 160 0.78 -5.48 -3.62
CA PRO A 160 0.15 -6.60 -2.94
C PRO A 160 0.85 -6.99 -1.63
N ILE A 161 0.07 -7.12 -0.55
CA ILE A 161 0.55 -7.55 0.77
C ILE A 161 -0.24 -8.77 1.23
N LYS A 162 0.47 -9.83 1.65
CA LYS A 162 -0.13 -11.15 1.90
C LYS A 162 -0.75 -11.29 3.28
N ARG A 163 -0.32 -10.50 4.28
CA ARG A 163 -0.73 -10.66 5.68
C ARG A 163 -1.25 -9.35 6.28
N PRO A 164 -2.09 -9.41 7.34
CA PRO A 164 -2.51 -8.23 8.09
C PRO A 164 -1.34 -7.34 8.53
N PHE A 165 -1.52 -6.03 8.49
CA PHE A 165 -0.53 -5.03 8.90
C PHE A 165 -1.19 -3.84 9.58
N VAL A 166 -0.40 -3.03 10.30
CA VAL A 166 -0.87 -1.80 10.94
C VAL A 166 -0.38 -0.58 10.15
N ILE A 167 -1.30 0.36 9.92
CA ILE A 167 -1.04 1.65 9.25
C ILE A 167 -0.80 2.78 10.26
N ALA A 168 -0.16 3.86 9.81
CA ALA A 168 0.00 5.06 10.64
C ALA A 168 -1.34 5.82 10.86
N GLY A 169 -2.28 5.67 9.92
CA GLY A 169 -3.62 6.24 10.02
C GLY A 169 -3.82 7.55 9.23
N GLY A 170 -5.08 7.97 9.11
CA GLY A 170 -5.46 9.13 8.31
C GLY A 170 -5.26 8.89 6.81
N ARG A 171 -4.47 9.75 6.14
CA ARG A 171 -4.13 9.59 4.71
C ARG A 171 -3.10 8.50 4.42
N PHE A 172 -2.42 7.99 5.46
CA PHE A 172 -1.39 6.97 5.37
C PHE A 172 -2.05 5.60 5.50
N ARG A 173 -2.32 4.99 4.34
CA ARG A 173 -3.16 3.78 4.21
C ARG A 173 -2.35 2.52 3.92
N GLU A 174 -1.06 2.65 3.74
CA GLU A 174 -0.11 1.58 3.46
C GLU A 174 0.84 1.42 4.66
N PRO A 175 1.50 0.26 4.83
CA PRO A 175 2.59 0.18 5.78
C PRO A 175 3.74 1.07 5.28
N TYR A 176 4.37 1.79 6.21
CA TYR A 176 5.53 2.64 5.96
C TYR A 176 6.78 2.01 6.58
N CYS A 177 7.92 2.12 5.89
CA CYS A 177 9.18 1.46 6.23
C CYS A 177 9.61 1.73 7.69
N TRP A 178 10.11 2.93 7.97
CA TRP A 178 10.64 3.30 9.29
C TRP A 178 9.55 3.42 10.38
N ASP A 179 8.33 3.86 10.03
CA ASP A 179 7.20 3.91 10.95
C ASP A 179 6.87 2.52 11.52
N SER A 180 7.02 1.47 10.70
CA SER A 180 6.76 0.09 11.11
C SER A 180 7.62 -0.31 12.30
N TYR A 181 8.85 0.19 12.45
CA TYR A 181 9.67 -0.12 13.61
C TYR A 181 9.00 0.33 14.92
N TRP A 182 8.53 1.57 14.98
CA TRP A 182 7.89 2.13 16.18
C TRP A 182 6.54 1.49 16.46
N ILE A 183 5.78 1.21 15.40
CA ILE A 183 4.53 0.46 15.49
C ILE A 183 4.80 -0.93 16.09
N LEU A 184 5.76 -1.68 15.55
CA LEU A 184 6.12 -3.01 16.04
C LEU A 184 6.49 -3.01 17.54
N GLN A 185 7.24 -2.01 18.02
CA GLN A 185 7.53 -1.89 19.45
C GLN A 185 6.25 -1.73 20.27
N GLY A 186 5.32 -0.89 19.82
CA GLY A 186 4.01 -0.70 20.45
C GLY A 186 3.18 -1.99 20.46
N LEU A 187 3.08 -2.67 19.32
CA LEU A 187 2.31 -3.91 19.16
C LEU A 187 2.85 -5.05 20.04
N LEU A 188 4.18 -5.21 20.10
CA LEU A 188 4.82 -6.21 20.96
C LEU A 188 4.61 -5.90 22.45
N ARG A 189 4.58 -4.62 22.84
CA ARG A 189 4.22 -4.22 24.21
C ARG A 189 2.74 -4.41 24.51
N THR A 190 1.86 -4.28 23.52
CA THR A 190 0.43 -4.54 23.66
C THR A 190 0.12 -6.04 23.84
N GLY A 191 0.86 -6.94 23.19
CA GLY A 191 0.66 -8.38 23.32
C GLY A 191 -0.69 -8.88 22.77
N GLY A 192 -1.09 -10.10 23.13
CA GLY A 192 -2.30 -10.74 22.61
C GLY A 192 -2.20 -11.01 21.11
N SER A 193 -3.29 -10.77 20.37
CA SER A 193 -3.32 -10.91 18.90
C SER A 193 -2.24 -10.05 18.21
N PHE A 194 -1.84 -8.92 18.81
CA PHE A 194 -0.86 -7.99 18.23
C PHE A 194 0.57 -8.54 18.17
N THR A 195 0.88 -9.61 18.90
CA THR A 195 2.16 -10.33 18.72
C THR A 195 2.20 -11.03 17.35
N GLN A 196 1.10 -11.66 16.94
CA GLN A 196 1.01 -12.26 15.61
C GLN A 196 0.94 -11.20 14.50
N ILE A 197 0.23 -10.08 14.73
CA ILE A 197 0.23 -8.95 13.78
C ILE A 197 1.64 -8.38 13.60
N SER A 198 2.44 -8.31 14.68
CA SER A 198 3.83 -7.87 14.59
C SER A 198 4.67 -8.80 13.70
N ARG A 199 4.53 -10.11 13.87
CA ARG A 199 5.17 -11.10 13.00
C ARG A 199 4.72 -10.94 11.55
N ASN A 200 3.41 -10.82 11.30
CA ASN A 200 2.86 -10.65 9.96
C ASN A 200 3.46 -9.42 9.26
N GLN A 201 3.58 -8.29 9.98
CA GLN A 201 4.15 -7.07 9.41
C GLN A 201 5.64 -7.24 9.10
N ILE A 202 6.42 -7.92 9.94
CA ILE A 202 7.83 -8.26 9.64
C ILE A 202 7.92 -9.16 8.40
N GLU A 203 7.10 -10.21 8.32
CA GLU A 203 7.08 -11.12 7.17
C GLU A 203 6.67 -10.39 5.87
N ASN A 204 5.75 -9.41 5.94
CA ASN A 204 5.44 -8.55 4.79
C ASN A 204 6.62 -7.66 4.37
N LEU A 205 7.44 -7.17 5.32
CA LEU A 205 8.66 -6.43 4.97
C LEU A 205 9.69 -7.34 4.29
N LEU A 206 9.80 -8.60 4.71
CA LEU A 206 10.66 -9.59 4.06
C LEU A 206 10.17 -9.92 2.65
N ASP A 207 8.86 -10.10 2.46
CA ASP A 207 8.26 -10.28 1.12
C ASP A 207 8.66 -9.12 0.19
N ASN A 208 8.64 -7.86 0.67
CA ASN A 208 9.09 -6.73 -0.15
C ASN A 208 10.57 -6.82 -0.55
N VAL A 209 11.43 -7.32 0.35
CA VAL A 209 12.85 -7.53 0.02
C VAL A 209 13.01 -8.64 -1.01
N GLU A 210 12.21 -9.71 -0.91
CA GLU A 210 12.21 -10.80 -1.89
C GLU A 210 11.70 -10.35 -3.27
N ASP A 211 10.63 -9.55 -3.30
CA ASP A 211 9.94 -9.14 -4.54
C ASP A 211 10.60 -7.93 -5.21
N TYR A 212 11.23 -7.02 -4.45
CA TYR A 212 11.75 -5.73 -4.95
C TYR A 212 13.23 -5.48 -4.63
N GLY A 213 13.87 -6.33 -3.83
CA GLY A 213 15.26 -6.19 -3.39
C GLY A 213 15.49 -5.21 -2.23
N PHE A 214 14.44 -4.55 -1.73
CA PHE A 214 14.50 -3.62 -0.59
C PHE A 214 13.09 -3.40 0.00
N VAL A 215 13.02 -2.73 1.15
CA VAL A 215 11.74 -2.29 1.72
C VAL A 215 11.37 -0.91 1.15
N PRO A 216 10.31 -0.77 0.33
CA PRO A 216 9.89 0.53 -0.16
C PRO A 216 9.41 1.42 0.98
N ASN A 217 9.51 2.74 0.80
CA ASN A 217 9.08 3.74 1.78
C ASN A 217 7.65 3.47 2.28
N GLY A 218 6.77 3.05 1.37
CA GLY A 218 5.52 2.37 1.74
C GLY A 218 5.02 1.44 0.64
N GLY A 219 3.95 0.69 0.94
CA GLY A 219 3.34 -0.31 0.05
C GLY A 219 2.59 0.24 -1.17
N ARG A 220 3.24 1.09 -1.98
CA ARG A 220 2.65 1.71 -3.18
C ARG A 220 3.62 1.66 -4.36
N LYS A 221 3.11 1.48 -5.58
CA LYS A 221 3.88 1.44 -6.84
C LYS A 221 4.77 2.68 -7.02
N TYR A 222 4.25 3.86 -6.67
CA TYR A 222 5.00 5.12 -6.73
C TYR A 222 6.08 5.27 -5.63
N TYR A 223 6.26 4.28 -4.77
CA TYR A 223 7.34 4.17 -3.77
C TYR A 223 8.36 3.07 -4.09
N LEU A 224 8.20 2.31 -5.18
CA LEU A 224 9.11 1.21 -5.59
C LEU A 224 10.50 1.68 -6.06
N HIS A 225 10.86 2.93 -5.80
CA HIS A 225 12.14 3.54 -6.14
C HIS A 225 12.86 4.19 -4.96
N ARG A 226 12.32 4.03 -3.75
CA ARG A 226 12.82 4.72 -2.55
C ARG A 226 12.49 3.92 -1.28
N SER A 227 13.42 3.90 -0.33
CA SER A 227 13.26 3.30 1.00
C SER A 227 13.10 4.40 2.05
#